data_AF-C9Y454-F1
#
_entry.id   AF-C9Y454-F1
#
_cell.length_a   1.000
_cell.length_b   1.000
_cell.length_c   1.000
_cell.angle_alpha   90.00
_cell.angle_beta   90.00
_cell.angle_gamma   90.00
#
_symmetry.space_group_name_H-M   'P 1'
#
loop_
_entity.id
_entity.type
_entity.pdbx_description
1 polymer ?
#
loop_
_entity_poly.entity_id
_entity_poly.type
_entity_poly.pdbx_seq_one_letter_code
_entity_poly.pdbx_strand_id
1 'polypeptide(L)'
;MGAFADERFSGQWEGENEAGSVLTLDLKQNAQVINGTYCYITQRGNRIDCTAPGDNNLHGIIAGNRADVMFDSSFGGVNGQASLELEGDRMTWRLIKVPVKGGYYAPQTFTLTRNRDGMQSR
;
A
#
# COMPACT_ATOMS: atom_id res chain seq x y z
N MET A 1 30.31 -10.62 4.98
CA MET A 1 29.05 -11.32 4.64
C MET A 1 27.92 -10.34 4.87
N GLY A 2 27.40 -9.70 3.80
CA GLY A 2 26.21 -8.86 3.92
C GLY A 2 25.00 -9.77 3.93
N ALA A 3 24.25 -9.80 5.03
CA ALA A 3 22.90 -10.33 4.99
C ALA A 3 22.12 -9.41 4.05
N PHE A 4 21.70 -9.91 2.88
CA PHE A 4 20.69 -9.23 2.10
C PHE A 4 19.47 -9.14 3.02
N ALA A 5 19.08 -7.93 3.40
CA ALA A 5 17.84 -7.74 4.12
C ALA A 5 16.73 -8.34 3.25
N ASP A 6 15.89 -9.16 3.85
CA ASP A 6 14.76 -9.79 3.17
C ASP A 6 13.69 -8.72 2.92
N GLU A 7 13.86 -7.98 1.82
CA GLU A 7 13.04 -6.84 1.41
C GLU A 7 11.73 -7.27 0.75
N ARG A 8 11.05 -8.27 1.31
CA ARG A 8 9.85 -8.88 0.69
C ARG A 8 8.72 -7.90 0.47
N PHE A 9 8.64 -6.82 1.26
CA PHE A 9 7.61 -5.81 1.06
C PHE A 9 7.94 -4.83 -0.06
N SER A 10 9.23 -4.63 -0.39
CA SER A 10 9.65 -3.68 -1.42
C SER A 10 9.06 -4.00 -2.79
N GLY A 11 8.76 -2.96 -3.58
CA GLY A 11 8.24 -3.03 -4.94
C GLY A 11 6.80 -2.54 -5.06
N GLN A 12 6.30 -2.57 -6.30
CA GLN A 12 4.93 -2.20 -6.61
C GLN A 12 4.00 -3.40 -6.42
N TRP A 13 2.91 -3.18 -5.71
CA TRP A 13 1.83 -4.12 -5.46
C TRP A 13 0.54 -3.55 -6.02
N GLU A 14 -0.20 -4.37 -6.74
CA GLU A 14 -1.43 -3.93 -7.38
C GLU A 14 -2.49 -5.01 -7.33
N GLY A 15 -3.74 -4.59 -7.25
CA GLY A 15 -4.87 -5.45 -7.50
C GLY A 15 -6.07 -4.66 -8.00
N GLU A 16 -6.96 -5.38 -8.66
CA GLU A 16 -8.24 -4.87 -9.15
C GLU A 16 -9.37 -5.78 -8.64
N ASN A 17 -10.53 -5.20 -8.33
CA ASN A 17 -11.73 -5.95 -7.98
C ASN A 17 -12.80 -5.87 -9.08
N GLU A 18 -13.83 -6.72 -9.00
CA GLU A 18 -14.91 -6.79 -10.00
C GLU A 18 -15.68 -5.47 -10.18
N ALA A 19 -15.64 -4.57 -9.19
CA ALA A 19 -16.26 -3.25 -9.28
C ALA A 19 -15.40 -2.23 -10.05
N GLY A 20 -14.24 -2.64 -10.57
CA GLY A 20 -13.27 -1.78 -11.26
C GLY A 20 -12.58 -0.78 -10.31
N SER A 21 -12.42 -1.17 -9.04
CA SER A 21 -11.55 -0.42 -8.12
C SER A 21 -10.16 -1.03 -8.13
N VAL A 22 -9.14 -0.18 -8.12
CA VAL A 22 -7.73 -0.55 -8.17
C VAL A 22 -7.03 0.01 -6.95
N LEU A 23 -6.30 -0.83 -6.23
CA LEU A 23 -5.39 -0.41 -5.17
C LEU A 23 -3.96 -0.66 -5.63
N THR A 24 -3.13 0.37 -5.55
CA THR A 24 -1.70 0.29 -5.84
C THR A 24 -0.92 0.76 -4.62
N LEU A 25 0.09 -0.03 -4.22
CA LEU A 25 1.09 0.34 -3.22
C LEU A 25 2.46 0.33 -3.88
N ASP A 26 3.23 1.39 -3.73
CA ASP A 26 4.65 1.42 -4.10
C ASP A 26 5.47 1.51 -2.81
N LEU A 27 6.13 0.42 -2.44
CA LEU A 27 6.75 0.26 -1.13
C LEU A 27 8.27 0.16 -1.24
N LYS A 28 8.95 0.81 -0.30
CA LYS A 28 10.37 0.68 -0.05
C LYS A 28 10.60 0.23 1.38
N GLN A 29 11.16 -0.96 1.52
CA GLN A 29 11.58 -1.51 2.81
C GLN A 29 13.04 -1.14 3.09
N ASN A 30 13.32 -0.71 4.33
CA ASN A 30 14.67 -0.63 4.87
C ASN A 30 14.66 -1.26 6.26
N ALA A 31 15.28 -2.44 6.36
CA ALA A 31 15.20 -3.28 7.55
C ALA A 31 13.74 -3.56 7.95
N GLN A 32 13.30 -3.13 9.14
CA GLN A 32 11.94 -3.28 9.64
C GLN A 32 11.02 -2.09 9.33
N VAL A 33 11.48 -1.08 8.58
CA VAL A 33 10.68 0.11 8.25
C VAL A 33 10.23 0.04 6.80
N ILE A 34 8.96 0.37 6.57
CA ILE A 34 8.39 0.57 5.23
C ILE A 34 8.05 2.05 5.07
N ASN A 35 8.37 2.59 3.90
CA ASN A 35 7.82 3.86 3.43
C ASN A 35 7.30 3.65 2.00
N GLY A 36 6.33 4.44 1.58
CA GLY A 36 5.82 4.31 0.24
C GLY A 36 4.61 5.18 -0.06
N THR A 37 4.01 4.86 -1.20
CA THR A 37 2.80 5.51 -1.69
C THR A 37 1.61 4.56 -1.62
N TYR A 38 0.49 5.10 -1.19
CA TYR A 38 -0.83 4.49 -1.25
C TYR A 38 -1.68 5.24 -2.29
N CYS A 39 -2.27 4.50 -3.24
CA CYS A 39 -3.17 5.04 -4.26
C CYS A 39 -4.36 4.11 -4.47
N TYR A 40 -5.57 4.63 -4.25
CA TYR A 40 -6.80 3.87 -4.46
C TYR A 40 -7.74 4.58 -5.42
N ILE A 41 -8.00 3.94 -6.55
CA ILE A 41 -8.95 4.38 -7.56
C ILE A 41 -10.21 3.56 -7.39
N THR A 42 -11.35 4.20 -7.18
CA THR A 42 -12.63 3.51 -6.99
C THR A 42 -13.76 4.20 -7.72
N GLN A 43 -14.93 3.56 -7.69
CA GLN A 43 -16.13 4.01 -8.40
C GLN A 43 -15.86 4.22 -9.89
N ARG A 44 -15.11 3.28 -10.50
CA ARG A 44 -14.71 3.30 -11.92
C ARG A 44 -13.96 4.58 -12.32
N GLY A 45 -13.05 5.03 -11.46
CA GLY A 45 -12.24 6.23 -11.70
C GLY A 45 -12.87 7.55 -11.23
N ASN A 46 -14.12 7.54 -10.76
CA ASN A 46 -14.76 8.77 -10.25
C ASN A 46 -14.18 9.25 -8.91
N ARG A 47 -13.44 8.39 -8.20
CA ARG A 47 -12.73 8.74 -6.97
C ARG A 47 -11.31 8.24 -7.06
N ILE A 48 -10.36 9.16 -6.91
CA ILE A 48 -8.92 8.92 -7.03
C ILE A 48 -8.27 9.40 -5.73
N ASP A 49 -8.07 8.46 -4.81
CA ASP A 49 -7.42 8.67 -3.51
C ASP A 49 -5.92 8.39 -3.65
N CYS A 50 -5.24 9.25 -4.39
CA CYS A 50 -3.82 9.14 -4.71
C CYS A 50 -3.13 10.49 -4.48
N THR A 51 -1.95 10.46 -3.87
CA THR A 51 -1.07 11.63 -3.75
C THR A 51 -0.24 11.83 -5.02
N ALA A 52 0.54 12.91 -5.09
CA ALA A 52 1.40 13.11 -6.26
C ALA A 52 2.46 11.99 -6.33
N PRO A 53 2.90 11.59 -7.54
CA PRO A 53 3.97 10.60 -7.67
C PRO A 53 5.22 11.02 -6.89
N GLY A 54 5.73 10.13 -6.05
CA GLY A 54 6.90 10.39 -5.20
C GLY A 54 6.58 10.96 -3.81
N ASP A 55 5.32 11.33 -3.54
CA ASP A 55 4.88 11.64 -2.18
C ASP A 55 4.78 10.35 -1.35
N ASN A 56 5.44 10.33 -0.19
CA ASN A 56 5.27 9.24 0.76
C ASN A 56 4.11 9.56 1.71
N ASN A 57 2.94 9.00 1.43
CA ASN A 57 1.77 9.06 2.30
C ASN A 57 1.54 7.76 3.08
N LEU A 58 2.44 6.79 2.99
CA LEU A 58 2.37 5.53 3.73
C LEU A 58 3.70 5.24 4.41
N HIS A 59 3.65 4.86 5.69
CA HIS A 59 4.80 4.41 6.45
C HIS A 59 4.39 3.33 7.45
N GLY A 60 5.30 2.43 7.82
CA GLY A 60 4.96 1.37 8.77
C GLY A 60 6.14 0.57 9.26
N ILE A 61 5.83 -0.38 10.14
CA ILE A 61 6.80 -1.25 10.79
C ILE A 61 6.48 -2.71 10.49
N ILE A 62 7.50 -3.50 10.16
CA ILE A 62 7.40 -4.93 9.85
C ILE A 62 7.63 -5.76 11.11
N ALA A 63 6.76 -6.74 11.30
CA ALA A 63 6.90 -7.84 12.24
C ALA A 63 6.66 -9.17 11.51
N GLY A 64 7.75 -9.84 11.08
CA GLY A 64 7.67 -11.12 10.38
C GLY A 64 7.14 -10.98 8.95
N ASN A 65 5.97 -11.56 8.67
CA ASN A 65 5.29 -11.47 7.37
C ASN A 65 4.16 -10.43 7.36
N ARG A 66 4.01 -9.66 8.44
CA ARG A 66 3.03 -8.60 8.57
C ARG A 66 3.72 -7.25 8.72
N ALA A 67 3.14 -6.20 8.15
CA ALA A 67 3.48 -4.82 8.46
C ALA A 67 2.22 -4.06 8.90
N ASP A 68 2.32 -3.30 9.97
CA ASP A 68 1.29 -2.33 10.34
C ASP A 68 1.71 -0.96 9.80
N VAL A 69 0.85 -0.39 8.96
CA VAL A 69 1.12 0.86 8.24
C VAL A 69 0.13 1.95 8.65
N MET A 70 0.63 3.17 8.71
CA MET A 70 -0.14 4.39 8.73
C MET A 70 -0.18 4.99 7.34
N PHE A 71 -1.34 5.54 6.96
CA PHE A 71 -1.51 6.19 5.67
C PHE A 71 -2.40 7.44 5.74
N ASP A 72 -2.14 8.37 4.83
CA ASP A 72 -2.93 9.58 4.64
C ASP A 72 -3.61 9.58 3.26
N SER A 73 -4.87 10.03 3.24
CA SER A 73 -5.72 10.14 2.05
C SER A 73 -5.53 11.50 1.37
N SER A 74 -5.63 11.52 0.04
CA SER A 74 -5.64 12.78 -0.72
C SER A 74 -6.91 13.62 -0.47
N PHE A 75 -7.93 13.05 0.17
CA PHE A 75 -9.17 13.73 0.59
C PHE A 75 -9.06 14.38 1.98
N GLY A 76 -7.84 14.56 2.50
CA GLY A 76 -7.56 15.23 3.76
C GLY A 76 -7.74 14.36 5.00
N GLY A 77 -8.12 13.09 4.83
CA GLY A 77 -8.12 12.10 5.91
C GLY A 77 -6.70 11.73 6.30
N VAL A 78 -6.36 11.80 7.58
CA VAL A 78 -5.00 11.53 8.09
C VAL A 78 -5.00 10.45 9.17
N ASN A 79 -3.85 9.81 9.38
CA ASN A 79 -3.62 8.78 10.41
C ASN A 79 -4.56 7.56 10.30
N GLY A 80 -4.88 7.15 9.07
CA GLY A 80 -5.45 5.82 8.83
C GLY A 80 -4.46 4.73 9.19
N GLN A 81 -4.94 3.55 9.56
CA GLN A 81 -4.07 2.40 9.85
C GLN A 81 -4.57 1.17 9.10
N ALA A 82 -3.64 0.41 8.53
CA ALA A 82 -3.91 -0.85 7.87
C ALA A 82 -2.83 -1.89 8.19
N SER A 83 -3.14 -3.17 8.06
CA SER A 83 -2.14 -4.23 7.99
C SER A 83 -1.89 -4.65 6.55
N LEU A 84 -0.64 -4.98 6.27
CA LEU A 84 -0.17 -5.66 5.07
C LEU A 84 0.32 -7.04 5.49
N GLU A 85 -0.31 -8.11 5.00
CA GLU A 85 0.07 -9.49 5.28
C GLU A 85 0.55 -10.18 4.00
N LEU A 86 1.77 -10.74 4.04
CA LEU A 86 2.39 -11.43 2.91
C LEU A 86 2.22 -12.94 2.98
N GLU A 87 1.81 -13.50 1.84
CA GLU A 87 1.75 -14.93 1.54
C GLU A 87 2.34 -15.18 0.14
N GLY A 88 3.66 -15.37 0.06
CA GLY A 88 4.37 -15.45 -1.22
C GLY A 88 4.32 -14.13 -1.99
N ASP A 89 3.79 -14.16 -3.21
CA ASP A 89 3.58 -12.97 -4.07
C ASP A 89 2.18 -12.35 -3.94
N ARG A 90 1.47 -12.68 -2.86
CA ARG A 90 0.19 -12.08 -2.53
C ARG A 90 0.34 -11.24 -1.27
N MET A 91 -0.20 -10.04 -1.33
CA MET A 91 -0.33 -9.16 -0.18
C MET A 91 -1.80 -8.91 0.10
N THR A 92 -2.21 -9.05 1.36
CA THR A 92 -3.54 -8.66 1.81
C THR A 92 -3.46 -7.34 2.56
N TRP A 93 -4.15 -6.32 2.05
CA TRP A 93 -4.44 -5.09 2.77
C TRP A 93 -5.68 -5.30 3.64
N ARG A 94 -5.64 -4.88 4.92
CA ARG A 94 -6.82 -4.77 5.79
C ARG A 94 -6.82 -3.47 6.56
N LEU A 95 -7.90 -2.70 6.45
CA LEU A 95 -8.08 -1.47 7.22
C LEU A 95 -8.33 -1.79 8.69
N ILE A 96 -7.48 -1.27 9.57
CA ILE A 96 -7.57 -1.40 11.04
C ILE A 96 -8.31 -0.19 11.62
N LYS A 97 -7.94 1.01 11.15
CA LYS A 97 -8.48 2.28 11.64
C LYS A 97 -8.70 3.23 10.47
N VAL A 98 -9.88 3.83 10.43
CA VAL A 98 -10.23 4.83 9.42
C VAL A 98 -9.42 6.13 9.62
N PRO A 99 -9.01 6.82 8.54
CA PRO A 99 -8.45 8.17 8.63
C PRO A 99 -9.40 9.15 9.33
N VAL A 100 -8.83 10.20 9.95
CA VAL A 100 -9.58 11.26 10.67
C VAL A 100 -9.37 12.63 10.01
N LYS A 101 -10.15 13.65 10.42
CA LYS A 101 -10.05 15.07 9.99
C LYS A 101 -10.37 15.36 8.51
N GLY A 102 -10.71 14.35 7.71
CA GLY A 102 -11.10 14.51 6.31
C GLY A 102 -11.76 13.26 5.74
N GLY A 103 -11.95 13.24 4.43
CA GLY A 103 -12.50 12.09 3.71
C GLY A 103 -11.46 11.00 3.49
N TYR A 104 -11.93 9.80 3.17
CA TYR A 104 -11.11 8.69 2.71
C TYR A 104 -11.96 7.76 1.86
N TYR A 105 -11.31 7.00 0.97
CA TYR A 105 -11.99 5.96 0.19
C TYR A 105 -11.37 4.58 0.35
N ALA A 106 -10.34 4.45 1.20
CA ALA A 106 -9.62 3.21 1.42
C ALA A 106 -10.54 2.00 1.67
N PRO A 107 -10.28 0.87 0.99
CA PRO A 107 -11.11 -0.32 1.12
C PRO A 107 -10.89 -0.99 2.49
N GLN A 108 -11.93 -1.66 2.99
CA GLN A 108 -11.83 -2.44 4.22
C GLN A 108 -10.83 -3.61 4.08
N THR A 109 -10.82 -4.26 2.93
CA THR A 109 -9.89 -5.33 2.59
C THR A 109 -9.60 -5.29 1.10
N PHE A 110 -8.38 -5.67 0.71
CA PHE A 110 -8.01 -5.76 -0.69
C PHE A 110 -6.89 -6.79 -0.87
N THR A 111 -6.90 -7.50 -2.00
CA THR A 111 -5.81 -8.43 -2.33
C THR A 111 -4.98 -7.84 -3.45
N LEU A 112 -3.68 -7.86 -3.26
CA LEU A 112 -2.69 -7.35 -4.20
C LEU A 112 -1.76 -8.48 -4.62
N THR A 113 -1.25 -8.37 -5.83
CA THR A 113 -0.14 -9.17 -6.33
C THR A 113 1.02 -8.27 -6.67
N ARG A 114 2.24 -8.80 -6.57
CA ARG A 114 3.43 -8.07 -6.98
C ARG A 114 3.34 -7.73 -8.46
N ASN A 115 3.40 -6.44 -8.80
CA ASN A 115 3.54 -6.02 -10.18
C ASN A 115 4.99 -6.32 -10.61
N ARG A 116 5.16 -7.30 -11.50
CA ARG A 116 6.46 -7.74 -11.98
C ARG A 116 6.91 -6.99 -13.24
N ASP A 117 6.04 -6.20 -13.85
CA ASP A 117 6.37 -5.43 -15.06
C ASP A 117 7.19 -4.17 -14.75
N GLY A 118 7.21 -3.74 -13.48
CA GLY A 118 8.09 -2.67 -12.99
C GLY A 118 9.58 -3.04 -12.88
N MET A 119 9.95 -4.32 -13.03
CA MET A 119 11.36 -4.79 -13.02
C MET A 119 11.96 -4.89 -14.45
N GLN A 120 11.27 -4.39 -15.48
CA GLN A 120 11.69 -4.48 -16.89
C GLN A 120 11.91 -3.12 -17.56
N SER A 121 12.18 -2.06 -16.79
CA SER A 121 12.51 -0.75 -17.36
C SER A 121 13.85 -0.23 -16.83
N ARG A 122 14.92 -0.79 -17.41
CA ARG A 122 16.30 -0.29 -17.53
C ARG A 122 17.16 -0.10 -16.27
#